data_AF-A0A816LLQ9-F1
#
_entry.id   AF-A0A816LLQ9-F1
#
_cell.length_a   1.000
_cell.length_b   1.000
_cell.length_c   1.000
_cell.angle_alpha   90.00
_cell.angle_beta   90.00
_cell.angle_gamma   90.00
#
_symmetry.space_group_name_H-M   'P 1'
#
loop_
_entity.id
_entity.type
_entity.pdbx_description
1 polymer ?
#
loop_
_entity_poly.entity_id
_entity_poly.type
_entity_poly.pdbx_seq_one_letter_code
_entity_poly.pdbx_strand_id
1 'polypeptide(L)'
;MSTYRKIFPQKKPYETFQEFYPYYLNEHKKEATRQFHYIGTTLSLVYFLTKPILSIPMLAGGLAAYSIIPFARHLSTGLVEVILFLTIYLTGGKLLTNSLIKTCIPLLIGYGFSWVGHFAFELNKPASFIYPTYSFFGDVRMMYDAMKGCNFSF
;
A
#
# COMPACT_ATOMS: atom_id res chain seq x y z
N MET A 1 -6.32 27.92 -10.40
CA MET A 1 -5.34 27.20 -9.56
C MET A 1 -5.59 25.71 -9.74
N SER A 2 -4.78 25.04 -10.56
CA SER A 2 -5.23 23.89 -11.36
C SER A 2 -5.27 22.57 -10.59
N THR A 3 -6.14 21.68 -11.05
CA THR A 3 -6.38 20.28 -10.65
C THR A 3 -5.10 19.50 -10.29
N TYR A 4 -3.95 19.88 -10.85
CA TYR A 4 -2.64 19.30 -10.60
C TYR A 4 -2.17 19.38 -9.13
N ARG A 5 -2.48 20.48 -8.43
CA ARG A 5 -2.07 20.67 -7.01
C ARG A 5 -2.83 19.76 -6.04
N LYS A 6 -4.01 19.28 -6.41
CA LYS A 6 -4.77 18.26 -5.66
C LYS A 6 -4.15 16.87 -5.81
N ILE A 7 -3.47 16.60 -6.92
CA ILE A 7 -2.99 15.26 -7.29
C ILE A 7 -1.60 14.97 -6.70
N PHE A 8 -0.76 16.00 -6.57
CA PHE A 8 0.54 15.92 -5.94
C PHE A 8 0.75 17.19 -5.08
N PRO A 9 0.65 17.08 -3.75
CA PRO A 9 0.87 18.22 -2.89
C PRO A 9 2.35 18.62 -2.93
N GLN A 10 2.67 19.89 -2.67
CA GLN A 10 4.07 20.32 -2.64
C GLN A 10 4.89 19.61 -1.54
N LYS A 11 4.23 19.23 -0.45
CA LYS A 11 4.75 18.40 0.65
C LYS A 11 3.67 17.43 1.11
N LYS A 12 4.06 16.26 1.59
CA LYS A 12 3.19 15.31 2.30
C LYS A 12 2.47 15.98 3.50
N PRO A 13 1.12 16.02 3.54
CA PRO A 13 0.36 16.70 4.61
C PRO A 13 0.34 16.00 5.97
N TYR A 14 0.42 14.68 6.03
CA TYR A 14 0.41 13.84 7.24
C TYR A 14 1.83 13.44 7.64
N GLU A 15 2.17 13.59 8.92
CA GLU A 15 3.49 13.24 9.47
C GLU A 15 3.51 11.87 10.14
N THR A 16 2.35 11.41 10.62
CA THR A 16 2.19 10.13 11.32
C THR A 16 1.15 9.25 10.63
N PHE A 17 1.22 7.93 10.87
CA PHE A 17 0.21 7.01 10.38
C PHE A 17 -1.18 7.31 10.99
N GLN A 18 -1.21 7.74 12.24
CA GLN A 18 -2.44 8.10 12.97
C GLN A 18 -3.16 9.29 12.32
N GLU A 19 -2.41 10.30 11.86
CA GLU A 19 -2.97 11.42 11.10
C GLU A 19 -3.42 11.02 9.69
N PHE A 20 -2.68 10.11 9.06
CA PHE A 20 -2.98 9.62 7.71
C PHE A 20 -4.22 8.73 7.66
N TYR A 21 -4.46 7.89 8.68
CA TYR A 21 -5.44 6.83 8.62
C TYR A 21 -6.90 7.31 8.42
N PRO A 22 -7.38 8.39 9.07
CA PRO A 22 -8.70 8.96 8.79
C PRO A 22 -8.86 9.42 7.33
N TYR A 23 -7.81 10.03 6.75
CA TYR A 23 -7.81 10.38 5.33
C TYR A 23 -7.86 9.13 4.46
N TYR A 24 -7.07 8.12 4.78
CA TYR A 24 -7.08 6.85 4.07
C TYR A 24 -8.49 6.23 4.07
N LEU A 25 -9.19 6.16 5.21
CA LEU A 25 -10.56 5.66 5.26
C LEU A 25 -11.52 6.51 4.41
N ASN A 26 -11.37 7.83 4.43
CA ASN A 26 -12.17 8.73 3.59
C ASN A 26 -11.95 8.49 2.08
N GLU A 27 -10.81 7.94 1.66
CA GLU A 27 -10.56 7.51 0.27
C GLU A 27 -11.12 6.12 -0.05
N HIS A 28 -11.84 5.48 0.88
CA HIS A 28 -12.44 4.14 0.77
C HIS A 28 -13.89 4.11 1.28
N LYS A 29 -14.68 5.16 0.98
CA LYS A 29 -16.08 5.26 1.46
C LYS A 29 -16.97 4.20 0.86
N LYS A 30 -16.73 3.81 -0.40
CA LYS A 30 -17.55 2.81 -1.07
C LYS A 30 -17.16 1.41 -0.63
N GLU A 31 -18.16 0.60 -0.31
CA GLU A 31 -17.95 -0.79 0.10
C GLU A 31 -17.23 -1.60 -0.98
N ALA A 32 -17.60 -1.42 -2.25
CA ALA A 32 -16.93 -2.07 -3.37
C ALA A 32 -15.43 -1.79 -3.40
N THR A 33 -15.00 -0.53 -3.15
CA THR A 33 -13.58 -0.17 -3.03
C THR A 33 -12.91 -1.03 -1.95
N ARG A 34 -13.49 -1.08 -0.74
CA ARG A 34 -12.95 -1.88 0.37
C ARG A 34 -12.90 -3.38 0.07
N GLN A 35 -13.95 -3.93 -0.55
CA GLN A 35 -14.00 -5.35 -0.93
C GLN A 35 -12.86 -5.72 -1.89
N PHE A 36 -12.57 -4.88 -2.89
CA PHE A 36 -11.46 -5.11 -3.81
C PHE A 36 -10.11 -5.11 -3.10
N HIS A 37 -9.91 -4.20 -2.13
CA HIS A 37 -8.75 -4.24 -1.26
C HIS A 37 -8.67 -5.54 -0.46
N TYR A 38 -9.75 -5.97 0.19
CA TYR A 38 -9.78 -7.22 0.96
C TYR A 38 -9.46 -8.44 0.08
N ILE A 39 -10.00 -8.51 -1.13
CA ILE A 39 -9.70 -9.59 -2.09
C ILE A 39 -8.21 -9.58 -2.43
N GLY A 40 -7.66 -8.42 -2.80
CA GLY A 40 -6.24 -8.27 -3.13
C GLY A 40 -5.33 -8.70 -1.98
N THR A 41 -5.56 -8.15 -0.78
CA THR A 41 -4.79 -8.49 0.43
C THR A 41 -4.90 -9.98 0.75
N THR A 42 -6.10 -10.56 0.70
CA THR A 42 -6.31 -11.99 0.99
C THR A 42 -5.55 -12.88 0.01
N LEU A 43 -5.64 -12.60 -1.29
CA LEU A 43 -4.94 -13.38 -2.31
C LEU A 43 -3.41 -13.26 -2.19
N SER A 44 -2.89 -12.06 -1.87
CA SER A 44 -1.46 -11.88 -1.60
C SER A 44 -1.01 -12.66 -0.37
N LEU A 45 -1.81 -12.65 0.71
CA LEU A 45 -1.52 -13.44 1.92
C LEU A 45 -1.51 -14.95 1.64
N VAL A 46 -2.52 -15.46 0.91
CA VAL A 46 -2.55 -16.86 0.49
C VAL A 46 -1.32 -17.20 -0.35
N TYR A 47 -0.89 -16.32 -1.26
CA TYR A 47 0.32 -16.53 -2.04
C TYR A 47 1.56 -16.63 -1.13
N PHE A 48 1.70 -15.75 -0.13
CA PHE A 48 2.78 -15.85 0.86
C PHE A 48 2.74 -17.15 1.65
N LEU A 49 1.57 -17.71 1.96
CA LEU A 49 1.47 -19.03 2.61
C LEU A 49 2.04 -20.15 1.73
N THR A 50 1.91 -20.06 0.40
CA THR A 50 2.52 -21.02 -0.53
C THR A 50 4.03 -20.82 -0.72
N LYS A 51 4.53 -19.62 -0.42
CA LYS A 51 5.94 -19.20 -0.58
C LYS A 51 6.40 -18.37 0.62
N PRO A 52 6.43 -18.96 1.83
CA PRO A 52 6.67 -18.20 3.07
C PRO A 52 8.03 -17.50 3.09
N ILE A 53 9.02 -18.04 2.34
CA ILE A 53 10.35 -17.44 2.17
C ILE A 53 10.30 -16.01 1.61
N LEU A 54 9.29 -15.65 0.82
CA LEU A 54 9.11 -14.29 0.29
C LEU A 54 8.66 -13.29 1.37
N SER A 55 8.22 -13.76 2.54
CA SER A 55 7.87 -12.89 3.66
C SER A 55 9.10 -12.19 4.25
N ILE A 56 10.28 -12.81 4.18
CA ILE A 56 11.54 -12.24 4.68
C ILE A 56 11.90 -10.93 3.95
N PRO A 57 12.06 -10.91 2.60
CA PRO A 57 12.36 -9.68 1.89
C PRO A 57 11.17 -8.70 1.89
N MET A 58 9.94 -9.18 2.03
CA MET A 58 8.75 -8.32 2.19
C MET A 58 8.84 -7.50 3.49
N LEU A 59 9.09 -8.16 4.62
CA LEU A 59 9.23 -7.49 5.91
C LEU A 59 10.47 -6.59 5.94
N ALA A 60 11.60 -7.06 5.41
CA ALA A 60 12.83 -6.25 5.35
C ALA A 60 12.63 -4.98 4.51
N GLY A 61 12.03 -5.10 3.32
CA GLY A 61 11.70 -3.95 2.47
C GLY A 61 10.71 -3.00 3.13
N GLY A 62 9.66 -3.54 3.77
CA GLY A 62 8.65 -2.76 4.47
C GLY A 62 9.21 -1.96 5.65
N LEU A 63 10.06 -2.59 6.47
CA LEU A 63 10.74 -1.92 7.59
C LEU A 63 11.70 -0.83 7.10
N ALA A 64 12.46 -1.08 6.03
CA ALA A 64 13.34 -0.08 5.43
C ALA A 64 12.56 1.11 4.88
N ALA A 65 11.47 0.85 4.15
CA ALA A 65 10.59 1.89 3.62
C ALA A 65 9.89 2.69 4.72
N TYR A 66 9.49 2.05 5.82
CA TYR A 66 8.92 2.75 6.98
C TYR A 66 9.96 3.65 7.66
N SER A 67 11.19 3.16 7.81
CA SER A 67 12.28 3.88 8.47
C SER A 67 12.73 5.14 7.72
N ILE A 68 12.52 5.21 6.40
CA ILE A 68 12.92 6.39 5.59
C ILE A 68 11.86 7.51 5.61
N ILE A 69 10.64 7.27 6.08
CA ILE A 69 9.53 8.25 6.05
C ILE A 69 9.90 9.60 6.70
N PRO A 70 10.52 9.67 7.89
CA PRO A 70 10.87 10.95 8.52
C PRO A 70 11.81 11.81 7.67
N PHE A 71 12.64 11.15 6.85
CA PHE A 71 13.58 11.78 5.94
C PHE A 71 12.93 12.12 4.60
N ALA A 72 12.05 11.27 4.08
CA ALA A 72 11.40 11.44 2.78
C ALA A 72 10.16 12.36 2.80
N ARG A 73 9.68 12.80 3.98
CA ARG A 73 8.44 13.61 4.14
C ARG A 73 8.43 14.97 3.44
N HIS A 74 9.60 15.52 3.12
CA HIS A 74 9.71 16.79 2.39
C HIS A 74 9.46 16.63 0.89
N LEU A 75 9.43 15.39 0.39
CA LEU A 75 9.13 15.08 -1.00
C LEU A 75 7.61 15.05 -1.21
N SER A 76 7.18 15.42 -2.42
CA SER A 76 5.77 15.42 -2.83
C SER A 76 5.22 14.02 -3.15
N THR A 77 6.09 13.01 -3.26
CA THR A 77 5.74 11.65 -3.69
C THR A 77 6.33 10.58 -2.78
N GLY A 78 5.80 9.36 -2.90
CA GLY A 78 6.34 8.17 -2.24
C GLY A 78 7.46 7.46 -2.99
N LEU A 79 8.01 8.04 -4.08
CA LEU A 79 8.90 7.31 -4.98
C LEU A 79 10.14 6.74 -4.28
N VAL A 80 10.73 7.48 -3.34
CA VAL A 80 11.90 6.99 -2.56
C VAL A 80 11.55 5.75 -1.74
N GLU A 81 10.40 5.76 -1.06
CA GLU A 81 9.90 4.61 -0.29
C GLU A 81 9.68 3.39 -1.20
N VAL A 82 9.04 3.59 -2.37
CA VAL A 82 8.77 2.52 -3.34
C VAL A 82 10.06 1.96 -3.91
N ILE A 83 11.00 2.81 -4.34
CA ILE A 83 12.27 2.36 -4.93
C ILE A 83 13.06 1.56 -3.90
N LEU A 84 13.15 2.05 -2.66
CA LEU A 84 13.82 1.34 -1.57
C LEU A 84 13.17 -0.02 -1.29
N PHE A 85 11.84 -0.04 -1.14
CA PHE A 85 11.08 -1.26 -0.93
C PHE A 85 11.29 -2.27 -2.07
N LEU A 86 11.06 -1.85 -3.32
CA LEU A 86 11.17 -2.73 -4.49
C LEU A 86 12.59 -3.23 -4.69
N THR A 87 13.61 -2.42 -4.40
CA THR A 87 15.00 -2.85 -4.54
C THR A 87 15.31 -4.00 -3.58
N ILE A 88 14.96 -3.84 -2.31
CA ILE A 88 15.16 -4.87 -1.28
C ILE A 88 14.29 -6.11 -1.58
N TYR A 89 13.00 -5.89 -1.86
CA TYR A 89 12.04 -6.96 -2.08
C TYR A 89 12.36 -7.80 -3.32
N LEU A 90 12.61 -7.16 -4.47
CA LEU A 90 12.87 -7.85 -5.73
C LEU A 90 14.24 -8.53 -5.73
N THR A 91 15.27 -7.89 -5.15
CA THR A 91 16.60 -8.50 -5.05
C THR A 91 16.57 -9.68 -4.09
N GLY A 92 16.05 -9.50 -2.87
CA GLY A 92 15.94 -10.57 -1.89
C GLY A 92 15.03 -11.71 -2.36
N GLY A 93 13.89 -11.38 -2.97
CA GLY A 93 12.98 -12.38 -3.54
C GLY A 93 13.60 -13.16 -4.71
N LYS A 94 14.35 -12.49 -5.60
CA LYS A 94 15.11 -13.16 -6.66
C LYS A 94 16.16 -14.10 -6.07
N LEU A 95 16.92 -13.66 -5.07
CA LEU A 95 17.94 -14.50 -4.42
C LEU A 95 17.33 -15.74 -3.75
N LEU A 96 16.17 -15.59 -3.10
CA LEU A 96 15.53 -16.67 -2.35
C LEU A 96 14.69 -17.62 -3.21
N THR A 97 14.15 -17.17 -4.33
CA THR A 97 13.23 -17.96 -5.18
C THR A 97 13.78 -18.30 -6.56
N ASN A 98 14.94 -17.73 -6.91
CA ASN A 98 15.54 -17.74 -8.24
C ASN A 98 14.56 -17.28 -9.35
N SER A 99 13.57 -16.44 -9.03
CA SER A 99 12.54 -16.03 -9.98
C SER A 99 11.95 -14.66 -9.64
N LEU A 100 12.14 -13.69 -10.53
CA LEU A 100 11.50 -12.38 -10.41
C LEU A 100 9.98 -12.46 -10.61
N ILE A 101 9.51 -13.32 -11.51
CA ILE A 101 8.07 -13.50 -11.76
C ILE A 101 7.35 -13.93 -10.48
N LYS A 102 7.86 -14.98 -9.80
CA LYS A 102 7.29 -15.45 -8.53
C LYS A 102 7.31 -14.37 -7.44
N THR A 103 8.31 -13.50 -7.47
CA THR A 103 8.45 -12.40 -6.53
C THR A 103 7.44 -11.28 -6.83
N CYS A 104 7.15 -10.97 -8.09
CA CYS A 104 6.23 -9.90 -8.45
C CYS A 104 4.75 -10.25 -8.26
N ILE A 105 4.35 -11.52 -8.37
CA ILE A 105 2.95 -11.98 -8.27
C ILE A 105 2.17 -11.34 -7.10
N PRO A 106 2.62 -11.43 -5.83
CA PRO A 106 1.83 -10.91 -4.70
C PRO A 106 1.71 -9.38 -4.71
N LEU A 107 2.68 -8.65 -5.30
CA LEU A 107 2.57 -7.20 -5.48
C LEU A 107 1.53 -6.85 -6.53
N LEU A 108 1.56 -7.55 -7.67
CA LEU A 108 0.63 -7.32 -8.78
C LEU A 108 -0.81 -7.64 -8.40
N ILE A 109 -1.02 -8.72 -7.64
CA ILE A 109 -2.34 -9.08 -7.11
C ILE A 109 -2.82 -8.00 -6.14
N GLY A 110 -2.04 -7.69 -5.10
CA GLY A 110 -2.45 -6.73 -4.07
C GLY A 110 -2.77 -5.35 -4.64
N TYR A 111 -1.82 -4.76 -5.38
CA TYR A 111 -1.99 -3.44 -5.98
C TYR A 111 -2.98 -3.43 -7.15
N GLY A 112 -3.04 -4.49 -7.94
CA GLY A 112 -3.96 -4.58 -9.07
C GLY A 112 -5.42 -4.52 -8.61
N PHE A 113 -5.79 -5.32 -7.61
CA PHE A 113 -7.15 -5.29 -7.07
C PHE A 113 -7.46 -3.98 -6.35
N SER A 114 -6.57 -3.46 -5.51
CA SER A 114 -6.82 -2.19 -4.80
C SER A 114 -7.00 -1.01 -5.76
N TRP A 115 -6.20 -0.94 -6.83
CA TRP A 115 -6.35 0.10 -7.86
C TRP A 115 -7.65 -0.02 -8.66
N VAL A 116 -8.12 -1.23 -8.96
CA VAL A 116 -9.45 -1.41 -9.56
C VAL A 116 -10.52 -0.85 -8.63
N GLY A 117 -10.42 -1.09 -7.32
CA GLY A 117 -11.26 -0.47 -6.29
C GLY A 117 -11.36 1.05 -6.45
N HIS A 118 -10.20 1.71 -6.44
CA HIS A 118 -10.12 3.17 -6.54
C HIS A 118 -10.60 3.73 -7.88
N PHE A 119 -10.17 3.13 -9.00
CA PHE A 119 -10.45 3.70 -10.32
C PHE A 119 -11.83 3.35 -10.87
N ALA A 120 -12.40 2.19 -10.53
CA ALA A 120 -13.71 1.78 -11.01
C ALA A 120 -14.85 2.23 -10.09
N PHE A 121 -14.63 2.22 -8.77
CA PHE A 121 -15.69 2.50 -7.80
C PHE A 121 -15.52 3.86 -7.17
N GLU A 122 -14.41 4.12 -6.48
CA GLU A 122 -14.23 5.39 -5.75
C GLU A 122 -14.09 6.59 -6.69
N LEU A 123 -13.56 6.37 -7.90
CA LEU A 123 -13.21 7.38 -8.90
C LEU A 123 -12.20 8.41 -8.38
N ASN A 124 -11.27 7.96 -7.53
CA ASN A 124 -10.19 8.77 -6.99
C ASN A 124 -8.82 8.20 -7.39
N LYS A 125 -7.78 8.98 -7.07
CA LYS A 125 -6.40 8.53 -7.23
C LYS A 125 -5.94 7.92 -5.89
N PRO A 126 -5.46 6.66 -5.89
CA PRO A 126 -4.96 6.00 -4.68
C PRO A 126 -3.95 6.84 -3.89
N ALA A 127 -4.11 6.85 -2.57
CA ALA A 127 -3.16 7.50 -1.66
C ALA A 127 -1.74 6.90 -1.77
N SER A 128 -1.61 5.67 -2.28
CA SER A 128 -0.35 4.95 -2.45
C SER A 128 0.66 5.68 -3.35
N PHE A 129 0.22 6.59 -4.22
CA PHE A 129 1.14 7.41 -5.02
C PHE A 129 1.89 8.47 -4.21
N ILE A 130 1.34 8.88 -3.06
CA ILE A 130 1.94 9.86 -2.15
C ILE A 130 2.50 9.17 -0.90
N TYR A 131 1.75 8.21 -0.37
CA TYR A 131 2.03 7.48 0.88
C TYR A 131 1.99 5.96 0.67
N PRO A 132 2.92 5.37 -0.10
CA PRO A 132 2.91 3.95 -0.42
C PRO A 132 3.02 3.08 0.84
N THR A 133 3.95 3.42 1.74
CA THR A 133 4.17 2.64 2.97
C THR A 133 2.96 2.74 3.90
N TYR A 134 2.45 3.95 4.15
CA TYR A 134 1.24 4.09 4.97
C TYR A 134 0.00 3.51 4.31
N SER A 135 -0.13 3.54 2.99
CA SER A 135 -1.27 2.91 2.31
C SER A 135 -1.25 1.40 2.49
N PHE A 136 -0.08 0.76 2.37
CA PHE A 136 0.06 -0.67 2.66
C PHE A 136 -0.36 -1.01 4.10
N PHE A 137 0.09 -0.23 5.10
CA PHE A 137 -0.36 -0.41 6.48
C PHE A 137 -1.85 -0.07 6.66
N GLY A 138 -2.38 0.85 5.86
CA GLY A 138 -3.79 1.20 5.79
C GLY A 138 -4.64 0.01 5.36
N ASP A 139 -4.22 -0.73 4.33
CA ASP A 139 -4.90 -1.95 3.86
C ASP A 139 -4.98 -2.98 4.98
N VAL A 140 -3.84 -3.24 5.65
CA VAL A 140 -3.77 -4.19 6.78
C VAL A 140 -4.66 -3.74 7.94
N ARG A 141 -4.62 -2.45 8.29
CA ARG A 141 -5.41 -1.89 9.39
C ARG A 141 -6.91 -1.91 9.07
N MET A 142 -7.30 -1.56 7.84
CA MET A 142 -8.69 -1.60 7.39
C MET A 142 -9.23 -3.02 7.35
N MET A 143 -8.43 -4.01 6.92
CA MET A 143 -8.82 -5.43 7.01
C MET A 143 -9.00 -5.86 8.47
N TYR A 144 -8.08 -5.48 9.36
CA TYR A 144 -8.17 -5.78 10.79
C TYR A 144 -9.41 -5.17 11.46
N ASP A 145 -9.70 -3.90 11.18
CA ASP A 145 -10.89 -3.22 11.72
C ASP A 145 -12.18 -3.87 11.19
N ALA A 146 -12.22 -4.28 9.92
CA ALA A 146 -13.33 -5.05 9.35
C ALA A 146 -13.51 -6.42 10.04
N MET A 147 -12.42 -7.14 10.32
CA MET A 147 -12.47 -8.43 11.03
C MET A 147 -12.99 -8.30 12.47
N LYS A 148 -12.84 -7.13 13.11
CA LYS A 148 -13.45 -6.85 14.42
C LYS A 148 -14.92 -6.43 14.35
N GLY A 149 -15.49 -6.28 13.16
CA GLY A 149 -16.82 -5.72 12.97
C GLY A 149 -16.89 -4.22 13.26
N CYS A 150 -15.78 -3.49 13.12
CA CYS A 150 -15.83 -2.03 13.20
C CYS A 150 -16.60 -1.46 11.99
N ASN A 151 -17.68 -0.72 12.27
CA ASN A 151 -18.40 0.01 11.24
C ASN A 151 -17.64 1.28 10.87
N PHE A 152 -17.21 1.38 9.61
CA PHE A 152 -16.61 2.60 9.10
C PHE A 152 -17.71 3.65 8.89
N SER A 153 -17.68 4.70 9.72
CA SER A 153 -18.60 5.84 9.62
C SER A 153 -17.91 6.91 8.77
N PHE A 154 -18.50 7.30 7.64
CA PHE A 154 -17.89 8.17 6.62
C PHE A 154 -18.61 9.49 6.41
#